data_AF-C7EMY7-F1
#
_entry.id   AF-C7EMY7-F1
#
_cell.length_a   1.000
_cell.length_b   1.000
_cell.length_c   1.000
_cell.angle_alpha   90.00
_cell.angle_beta   90.00
_cell.angle_gamma   90.00
#
_symmetry.space_group_name_H-M   'P 1'
#
loop_
_entity.id
_entity.type
_entity.pdbx_description
1 polymer ?
#
loop_
_entity_poly.entity_id
_entity_poly.type
_entity_poly.pdbx_seq_one_letter_code
_entity_poly.pdbx_strand_id
1 'polypeptide(L)' 'CFLDGNGTYHLYYQYNPTSTVAGNQHWGHATSKDLYTWQNEKIAIFATPNSQIFSGSIVIDTNNTSGFFPNQTN' A
#
# COMPACT_ATOMS: atom_id res chain seq x y z
N CYS A 1 -2.67 8.18 -1.39
CA CYS A 1 -3.32 8.02 -0.07
C CYS A 1 -4.79 7.75 -0.31
N PHE A 2 -5.42 6.83 0.42
CA PHE A 2 -6.86 6.58 0.34
C PHE A 2 -7.45 6.38 1.74
N LEU A 3 -8.76 6.61 1.90
CA LEU A 3 -9.51 6.37 3.13
C LEU A 3 -10.28 5.06 3.01
N ASP A 4 -10.10 4.15 3.96
CA ASP A 4 -10.84 2.88 4.01
C ASP A 4 -12.24 3.05 4.64
N GLY A 5 -13.06 1.98 4.59
CA GLY A 5 -14.39 1.97 5.18
C GLY A 5 -14.43 2.11 6.71
N ASN A 6 -13.28 1.96 7.39
CA ASN A 6 -13.12 2.07 8.84
C ASN A 6 -12.57 3.44 9.26
N GLY A 7 -12.52 4.41 8.34
CA GLY A 7 -12.01 5.76 8.61
C GLY A 7 -10.50 5.80 8.85
N THR A 8 -9.73 4.91 8.22
CA THR A 8 -8.26 4.88 8.25
C THR A 8 -7.68 5.38 6.94
N TYR A 9 -6.76 6.33 7.00
CA TYR A 9 -5.98 6.76 5.85
C TYR A 9 -4.79 5.82 5.65
N HIS A 10 -4.59 5.37 4.42
CA HIS A 10 -3.45 4.54 4.02
C HIS A 10 -2.55 5.29 3.04
N LEU A 11 -1.28 5.44 3.41
CA LEU A 11 -0.23 6.01 2.57
C LEU A 11 0.77 4.93 2.17
N TYR A 12 1.12 4.91 0.88
CA TYR A 12 2.16 4.05 0.33
C TYR A 12 3.23 4.91 -0.33
N TYR A 13 4.47 4.46 -0.26
CA TYR A 13 5.64 5.20 -0.75
C TYR A 13 6.73 4.25 -1.22
N GLN A 14 7.57 4.75 -2.13
CA GLN A 14 8.75 4.02 -2.61
C GLN A 14 9.74 3.84 -1.47
N TYR A 15 10.07 2.60 -1.13
CA TYR A 15 10.89 2.29 0.03
C TYR A 15 12.01 1.31 -0.32
N ASN A 16 13.24 1.66 0.04
CA ASN A 16 14.36 0.74 0.06
C ASN A 16 14.71 0.40 1.52
N PRO A 17 14.41 -0.82 2.00
CA PRO A 17 14.70 -1.20 3.39
C PRO A 17 16.19 -1.41 3.67
N THR A 18 17.01 -1.56 2.62
CA THR A 18 18.42 -1.96 2.72
C THR A 18 19.40 -0.81 2.54
N SER A 19 18.94 0.34 2.04
CA SER A 19 19.82 1.47 1.74
C SER A 19 19.03 2.77 1.63
N THR A 20 19.72 3.91 1.75
CA THR A 20 19.16 5.25 1.57
C THR A 20 19.20 5.73 0.11
N VAL A 21 19.60 4.87 -0.84
CA VAL A 21 19.60 5.14 -2.28
C VAL A 21 18.57 4.29 -3.02
N ALA A 22 18.23 4.69 -4.25
CA ALA A 22 17.37 3.91 -5.14
C ALA A 22 18.04 2.59 -5.58
N GLY A 23 17.26 1.51 -5.78
CA GLY A 23 17.73 0.26 -6.39
C GLY A 23 17.01 -1.02 -5.93
N ASN A 24 16.31 -0.98 -4.80
CA ASN A 24 15.56 -2.13 -4.25
C ASN A 24 14.17 -1.69 -3.78
N GLN A 25 13.36 -1.16 -4.70
CA GLN A 25 12.10 -0.47 -4.40
C GLN A 25 10.98 -1.45 -4.03
N HIS A 26 10.42 -1.21 -2.85
CA HIS A 26 9.23 -1.84 -2.30
C HIS A 26 8.15 -0.77 -2.11
N TRP A 27 6.91 -1.18 -1.85
CA TRP A 27 5.92 -0.27 -1.29
C TRP A 27 5.95 -0.32 0.23
N GLY A 28 6.51 0.73 0.84
CA GLY A 28 6.31 1.03 2.26
C GLY A 28 4.86 1.43 2.53
N HIS A 29 4.42 1.30 3.78
CA HIS A 29 3.04 1.55 4.19
C HIS A 29 3.00 2.22 5.55
N ALA A 30 2.17 3.26 5.67
CA ALA A 30 1.82 3.89 6.93
C ALA A 30 0.32 4.17 6.98
N THR A 31 -0.25 4.11 8.19
CA THR A 31 -1.67 4.39 8.46
C THR A 31 -1.82 5.61 9.36
N SER A 32 -2.94 6.31 9.23
CA SER A 32 -3.27 7.47 10.07
C SER A 32 -4.79 7.63 10.22
N LYS A 33 -5.22 8.25 11.32
CA LYS A 33 -6.62 8.66 11.52
C LYS A 33 -6.87 10.14 11.20
N ASP A 34 -5.81 10.94 11.09
CA ASP A 34 -5.87 12.41 11.01
C ASP A 34 -4.99 13.01 9.90
N LEU A 35 -4.32 12.17 9.10
CA LEU A 35 -3.32 12.54 8.07
C LEU A 35 -2.05 13.23 8.60
N TYR A 36 -1.89 13.32 9.92
CA TYR A 36 -0.78 14.02 10.56
C TYR A 36 0.07 13.09 11.42
N THR A 37 -0.60 12.29 12.24
CA THR A 37 0.01 11.28 13.10
C THR A 37 0.03 9.95 12.36
N TRP A 38 1.23 9.44 12.07
CA TRP A 38 1.41 8.24 11.26
C TRP A 38 1.96 7.07 12.07
N GLN A 39 1.36 5.90 11.88
CA GLN A 39 1.89 4.63 12.35
C GLN A 39 2.55 3.90 11.18
N ASN A 40 3.82 3.51 11.36
CA ASN A 40 4.52 2.69 10.37
C ASN A 40 3.97 1.27 10.39
N GLU A 41 3.62 0.76 9.22
CA GLU A 41 3.16 -0.61 9.02
C GLU A 41 4.25 -1.46 8.38
N LYS A 42 3.97 -2.76 8.22
CA LYS A 42 4.85 -3.65 7.45
C LYS A 42 4.87 -3.22 5.98
N ILE A 43 5.94 -3.59 5.28
CA ILE A 43 6.04 -3.43 3.84
C ILE A 43 4.84 -4.12 3.17
N ALA A 44 4.14 -3.40 2.30
CA ALA A 44 2.90 -3.87 1.68
C ALA A 44 3.17 -4.74 0.45
N ILE A 45 4.13 -4.35 -0.40
CA ILE A 45 4.51 -5.13 -1.58
C ILE A 45 6.02 -5.28 -1.59
N PHE A 46 6.47 -6.53 -1.51
CA PHE A 46 7.88 -6.87 -1.55
C PHE A 46 8.39 -7.01 -2.98
N ALA A 47 9.58 -6.47 -3.22
CA ALA A 47 10.32 -6.81 -4.43
C ALA A 47 10.86 -8.23 -4.32
N THR A 48 10.84 -8.95 -5.43
CA THR A 48 11.71 -10.13 -5.63
C THR A 48 13.12 -9.67 -6.04
N PRO A 49 14.16 -10.51 -5.92
CA PRO A 49 15.54 -10.14 -6.27
C PRO A 49 15.74 -9.59 -7.69
N ASN A 50 14.84 -9.92 -8.62
CA ASN A 50 14.91 -9.52 -10.03
C ASN A 50 13.82 -8.50 -10.41
N SER A 51 13.25 -7.78 -9.44
CA SER A 51 12.14 -6.85 -9.67
C SER A 51 12.26 -5.59 -8.84
N GLN A 52 11.56 -4.53 -9.27
CA GLN A 52 11.37 -3.31 -8.51
C GLN A 52 9.88 -2.94 -8.54
N ILE A 53 9.33 -2.57 -7.39
CA ILE A 53 7.93 -2.17 -7.27
C ILE A 53 7.83 -0.65 -7.38
N PHE A 54 7.72 -0.16 -8.61
CA PHE A 54 7.60 1.27 -8.92
C PHE A 54 6.25 1.86 -8.48
N SER A 55 6.11 3.17 -8.68
CA SER A 55 4.93 3.93 -8.30
C SER A 55 3.65 3.40 -8.93
N GLY A 56 2.52 3.66 -8.26
CA GLY A 56 1.20 3.31 -8.74
C GLY A 56 0.10 3.91 -7.87
N SER A 57 -1.11 3.41 -8.07
CA SER A 57 -2.32 3.85 -7.40
C SER A 57 -3.08 2.67 -6.80
N ILE A 58 -4.01 2.98 -5.90
CA ILE A 58 -4.91 2.00 -5.28
C ILE A 58 -6.34 2.41 -5.58
N VAL A 59 -7.19 1.40 -5.82
CA VAL A 59 -8.62 1.56 -6.03
C VAL A 59 -9.36 0.62 -5.08
N ILE A 60 -10.54 1.04 -4.62
CA ILE A 60 -11.45 0.19 -3.87
C ILE A 60 -12.43 -0.41 -4.87
N ASP A 61 -12.37 -1.73 -5.05
CA ASP A 61 -13.25 -2.46 -5.96
C ASP A 61 -14.53 -2.91 -5.24
N THR A 62 -15.43 -1.96 -4.97
CA THR A 62 -16.65 -2.21 -4.17
C THR A 62 -17.59 -3.24 -4.80
N ASN A 63 -17.56 -3.38 -6.13
CA ASN A 63 -18.45 -4.26 -6.88
C ASN A 63 -17.76 -5.55 -7.34
N ASN A 64 -16.55 -5.84 -6.85
CA ASN A 64 -15.73 -6.99 -7.25
C ASN A 64 -15.62 -7.13 -8.79
N THR A 65 -15.46 -6.02 -9.50
CA THR A 65 -15.32 -6.00 -10.96
C THR A 65 -14.04 -6.69 -11.43
N SER A 66 -13.03 -6.77 -10.56
CA SER A 66 -11.80 -7.53 -10.79
C SER A 66 -12.00 -9.05 -10.67
N GLY A 67 -13.04 -9.51 -9.96
CA GLY A 67 -13.31 -10.92 -9.71
C GLY A 67 -12.46 -11.57 -8.61
N PHE A 68 -11.59 -10.82 -7.93
CA PHE A 68 -10.70 -11.36 -6.90
C PHE A 68 -11.37 -11.65 -5.55
N PHE A 69 -12.60 -11.17 -5.32
CA PHE A 69 -13.29 -11.25 -4.03
C PHE A 69 -14.65 -11.97 -4.12
N PRO A 70 -14.70 -13.26 -4.51
CA PRO A 70 -15.95 -13.96 -4.85
C PRO A 70 -16.95 -14.15 -3.69
N ASN A 71 -16.53 -13.93 -2.44
CA ASN A 71 -17.36 -14.14 -1.24
C ASN A 71 -17.52 -12.86 -0.39
N GLN A 72 -17.33 -11.68 -0.99
CA GLN A 72 -17.43 -10.43 -0.25
C GLN A 72 -18.91 -10.05 -0.06
N THR A 73 -19.39 -10.12 1.18
CA THR A 73 -20.68 -9.53 1.59
C THR A 73 -20.39 -8.11 2.06
N ASN A 74 -20.71 -7.12 1.22
CA ASN A 74 -20.64 -5.71 1.60
C ASN A 74 -21.61 -5.38 2.73
#